data_AF-A0A384K5V6-F1
#
_entry.id   AF-A0A384K5V6-F1
#
_cell.length_a   1.000
_cell.length_b   1.000
_cell.length_c   1.000
_cell.angle_alpha   90.00
_cell.angle_beta   90.00
_cell.angle_gamma   90.00
#
_symmetry.space_group_name_H-M   'P 1'
#
loop_
_entity.id
_entity.type
_entity.pdbx_description
1 polymer ?
#
loop_
_entity_poly.entity_id
_entity_poly.type
_entity_poly.pdbx_seq_one_letter_code
_entity_poly.pdbx_strand_id
1 'polypeptide(L)'
;MRGSRLPPMLRRSVNLPRPFVKTPFHAICKAKSSASVTPRRTLPWTQHPLKTNSPSENDVTKLSKTQSQPRLAYIALGSNLGDRVGWIETACNKMSQRGIRVKRTSGLWETEPMYVLDQENFLNGACEVSLFSQ
;
A
#
# COMPACT_ATOMS: atom_id res chain seq x y z
N MET A 1 54.16 -27.97 -21.52
CA MET A 1 54.66 -27.37 -20.26
C MET A 1 53.99 -26.02 -20.08
N ARG A 2 53.30 -25.85 -18.93
CA ARG A 2 53.09 -24.64 -18.09
C ARG A 2 52.98 -23.27 -18.83
N GLY A 3 51.94 -22.46 -18.64
CA GLY A 3 51.01 -22.40 -17.52
C GLY A 3 49.84 -21.44 -17.74
N SER A 4 48.73 -21.79 -17.12
CA SER A 4 47.51 -21.01 -16.96
C SER A 4 47.75 -19.89 -15.95
N ARG A 5 47.51 -18.62 -16.36
CA ARG A 5 47.43 -17.49 -15.44
C ARG A 5 46.01 -17.43 -14.87
N LEU A 6 45.87 -17.70 -13.58
CA LEU A 6 44.65 -17.44 -12.83
C LEU A 6 44.52 -15.93 -12.56
N PRO A 7 43.32 -15.34 -12.63
CA PRO A 7 43.11 -13.95 -12.25
C PRO A 7 43.16 -13.78 -10.71
N PRO A 8 43.64 -12.64 -10.19
CA PRO A 8 43.66 -12.38 -8.76
C PRO A 8 42.24 -12.16 -8.22
N MET A 9 41.89 -12.93 -7.19
CA MET A 9 40.67 -12.73 -6.41
C MET A 9 40.71 -11.40 -5.66
N LEU A 10 39.88 -10.45 -6.08
CA LEU A 10 39.63 -9.25 -5.31
C LEU A 10 38.72 -9.60 -4.12
N ARG A 11 39.25 -9.42 -2.90
CA ARG A 11 38.57 -9.71 -1.65
C ARG A 11 37.29 -8.87 -1.52
N ARG A 12 36.16 -9.55 -1.31
CA ARG A 12 34.89 -8.95 -0.88
C ARG A 12 35.09 -8.17 0.42
N SER A 13 34.89 -6.85 0.36
CA SER A 13 34.72 -6.02 1.54
C SER A 13 33.39 -6.40 2.20
N VAL A 14 33.47 -7.01 3.38
CA VAL A 14 32.30 -7.28 4.23
C VAL A 14 31.86 -5.98 4.88
N ASN A 15 30.73 -5.42 4.42
CA ASN A 15 30.07 -4.33 5.11
C ASN A 15 29.39 -4.89 6.38
N LEU A 16 29.96 -4.59 7.55
CA LEU A 16 29.32 -4.81 8.84
C LEU A 16 28.10 -3.89 8.98
N PRO A 17 26.89 -4.38 9.33
CA PRO A 17 25.78 -3.51 9.66
C PRO A 17 26.04 -2.80 11.00
N ARG A 18 25.75 -1.49 11.04
CA ARG A 18 25.87 -0.63 12.22
C ARG A 18 24.92 -1.10 13.34
N PRO A 19 25.30 -1.01 14.62
CA PRO A 19 24.41 -1.35 15.72
C PRO A 19 23.26 -0.34 15.83
N PHE A 20 22.03 -0.88 15.80
CA PHE A 20 20.78 -0.16 16.01
C PHE A 20 20.67 0.25 17.48
N VAL A 21 20.84 1.55 17.74
CA VAL A 21 20.72 2.14 19.08
C VAL A 21 19.24 2.23 19.44
N LYS A 22 18.82 1.49 20.47
CA LYS A 22 17.50 1.60 21.09
C LYS A 22 17.47 2.83 22.00
N THR A 23 16.72 3.86 21.63
CA THR A 23 16.38 4.96 22.55
C THR A 23 15.11 4.59 23.34
N PRO A 24 15.09 4.74 24.68
CA PRO A 24 13.87 4.59 25.47
C PRO A 24 13.10 5.91 25.45
N PHE A 25 11.97 5.98 24.75
CA PHE A 25 11.02 7.07 24.95
C PHE A 25 10.18 6.79 26.20
N HIS A 26 10.61 7.38 27.32
CA HIS A 26 9.77 7.63 28.49
C HIS A 26 8.72 8.67 28.11
N ALA A 27 7.45 8.28 28.01
CA ALA A 27 6.33 9.21 27.92
C ALA A 27 5.51 9.13 29.21
N ILE A 28 5.51 10.26 29.93
CA ILE A 28 4.87 10.48 31.23
C ILE A 28 3.35 10.41 31.08
N CYS A 29 2.71 9.51 31.82
CA CYS A 29 1.26 9.48 32.03
C CYS A 29 0.83 10.72 32.83
N LYS A 30 0.08 11.62 32.20
CA LYS A 30 -0.75 12.62 32.92
C LYS A 30 -2.20 12.22 32.79
N ALA A 31 -2.75 11.73 33.90
CA ALA A 31 -4.18 11.58 34.09
C ALA A 31 -4.83 12.97 34.26
N LYS A 32 -5.82 13.29 33.44
CA LYS A 32 -6.87 14.26 33.78
C LYS A 32 -8.21 13.60 33.51
N SER A 33 -8.89 13.27 34.62
CA SER A 33 -10.26 12.81 34.68
C SER A 33 -11.20 14.00 34.54
N SER A 34 -12.19 13.87 33.65
CA SER A 34 -13.57 14.38 33.70
C SER A 34 -14.02 14.95 32.35
N ALA A 35 -14.65 14.10 31.55
CA ALA A 35 -15.61 14.52 30.55
C ALA A 35 -16.68 13.42 30.46
N SER A 36 -17.92 13.85 30.64
CA SER A 36 -19.13 13.05 30.69
C SER A 36 -19.21 12.02 29.55
N VAL A 37 -19.40 10.75 29.95
CA VAL A 37 -19.72 9.66 29.03
C VAL A 37 -21.10 9.95 28.43
N THR A 38 -21.12 10.48 27.22
CA THR A 38 -22.28 10.37 26.34
C THR A 38 -22.15 9.04 25.60
N PRO A 39 -23.21 8.20 25.56
CA PRO A 39 -23.13 6.93 24.84
C PRO A 39 -22.94 7.23 23.35
N ARG A 40 -21.77 6.86 22.83
CA ARG A 40 -21.47 6.90 21.39
C ARG A 40 -22.42 5.92 20.71
N ARG A 41 -23.49 6.46 20.14
CA ARG A 41 -24.44 5.73 19.28
C ARG A 41 -23.64 5.09 18.14
N THR A 42 -23.46 3.78 18.19
CA THR A 42 -22.95 2.98 17.08
C THR A 42 -23.95 3.11 15.94
N LEU A 43 -23.57 3.86 14.90
CA LEU A 43 -24.33 3.81 13.66
C LEU A 43 -23.90 2.51 12.94
N PRO A 44 -24.82 1.58 12.67
CA PRO A 44 -24.53 0.49 11.74
C PRO A 44 -24.16 1.09 10.38
N TRP A 45 -23.22 0.44 9.69
CA TRP A 45 -22.74 0.78 8.35
C TRP A 45 -23.82 1.48 7.52
N THR A 46 -23.70 2.79 7.37
CA THR A 46 -24.73 3.58 6.72
C THR A 46 -24.58 3.41 5.22
N GLN A 47 -25.57 2.81 4.55
CA GLN A 47 -25.73 3.04 3.12
C GLN A 47 -25.96 4.55 2.94
N HIS A 48 -25.04 5.24 2.26
CA HIS A 48 -25.27 6.62 1.87
C HIS A 48 -26.51 6.66 0.96
N PRO A 49 -27.61 7.34 1.33
CA PRO A 49 -28.72 7.54 0.42
C PRO A 49 -28.20 8.39 -0.74
N LEU A 50 -28.26 7.85 -1.97
CA LEU A 50 -28.04 8.66 -3.15
C LEU A 50 -29.18 9.69 -3.19
N LYS A 51 -28.86 10.96 -2.96
CA LYS A 51 -29.81 12.06 -3.15
C LYS A 51 -30.14 12.11 -4.63
N THR A 52 -31.32 11.64 -5.02
CA THR A 52 -31.81 11.78 -6.38
C THR A 52 -32.36 13.20 -6.54
N ASN A 53 -31.50 14.15 -6.90
CA ASN A 53 -31.99 15.40 -7.47
C ASN A 53 -32.53 15.08 -8.86
N SER A 54 -33.83 15.30 -9.08
CA SER A 54 -34.44 15.25 -10.41
C SER A 54 -33.70 16.25 -11.32
N PRO A 55 -33.12 15.82 -12.46
CA PRO A 55 -32.38 16.74 -13.30
C PRO A 55 -33.31 17.81 -13.84
N SER A 56 -32.97 19.09 -13.67
CA SER A 56 -33.63 20.17 -14.39
C SER A 56 -33.23 20.12 -15.88
N GLU A 57 -34.03 20.68 -16.78
CA GLU A 57 -33.71 20.71 -18.24
C GLU A 57 -32.37 21.39 -18.56
N ASN A 58 -31.84 22.21 -17.63
CA ASN A 58 -30.51 22.82 -17.74
C ASN A 58 -29.38 21.89 -17.26
N ASP A 59 -29.69 20.83 -16.51
CA ASP A 59 -28.72 19.81 -16.08
C ASP A 59 -28.42 18.83 -17.22
N VAL A 60 -29.42 18.45 -18.03
CA VAL A 60 -29.22 17.51 -19.16
C VAL A 60 -28.25 18.04 -20.23
N THR A 61 -28.23 19.35 -20.46
CA THR A 61 -27.25 19.99 -21.36
C THR A 61 -25.85 20.13 -20.74
N LYS A 62 -25.73 20.08 -19.40
CA LYS A 62 -24.46 20.10 -18.67
C LYS A 62 -23.87 18.70 -18.45
N LEU A 63 -24.72 17.67 -18.41
CA LEU A 63 -24.37 16.25 -18.31
C LEU A 63 -23.81 15.66 -19.63
N SER A 64 -24.04 16.32 -20.76
CA SER A 64 -23.56 15.87 -22.08
C SER A 64 -22.05 16.05 -22.28
N LYS A 65 -21.38 16.83 -21.41
CA LYS A 65 -19.92 16.88 -21.36
C LYS A 65 -19.46 15.76 -20.46
N THR A 66 -19.15 14.60 -21.04
CA THR A 66 -18.46 13.51 -20.35
C THR A 66 -17.10 14.00 -19.89
N GLN A 67 -17.05 14.71 -18.77
CA GLN A 67 -15.80 14.99 -18.10
C GLN A 67 -15.29 13.65 -17.59
N SER A 68 -14.26 13.13 -18.26
CA SER A 68 -13.46 12.02 -17.79
C SER A 68 -12.94 12.33 -16.40
N GLN A 69 -13.67 11.91 -15.37
CA GLN A 69 -13.14 11.97 -14.02
C GLN A 69 -12.12 10.84 -13.87
N PRO A 70 -10.94 11.13 -13.30
CA PRO A 70 -9.96 10.09 -13.04
C PRO A 70 -10.59 9.04 -12.11
N ARG A 71 -10.60 7.78 -12.55
CA ARG A 71 -11.14 6.68 -11.75
C ARG A 71 -10.12 6.29 -10.69
N LEU A 72 -10.52 6.36 -9.43
CA LEU A 72 -9.72 5.91 -8.31
C LEU A 72 -10.03 4.44 -7.97
N ALA A 73 -8.98 3.67 -7.68
CA ALA A 73 -9.09 2.30 -7.20
C ALA A 73 -8.03 2.02 -6.14
N TYR A 74 -8.27 1.00 -5.32
CA TYR A 74 -7.30 0.48 -4.35
C TYR A 74 -7.03 -0.98 -4.68
N ILE A 75 -5.75 -1.34 -4.77
CA ILE A 75 -5.31 -2.68 -5.16
C ILE A 75 -4.51 -3.27 -4.01
N ALA A 76 -4.94 -4.43 -3.51
CA ALA A 76 -4.16 -5.22 -2.56
C ALA A 76 -3.02 -5.94 -3.28
N LEU A 77 -1.85 -5.97 -2.65
CA LEU A 77 -0.62 -6.59 -3.13
C LEU A 77 -0.13 -7.58 -2.08
N GLY A 78 0.32 -8.76 -2.52
CA GLY A 78 0.82 -9.79 -1.62
C GLY A 78 1.83 -10.69 -2.32
N SER A 79 2.91 -11.06 -1.62
CA SER A 79 3.89 -12.04 -2.08
C SER A 79 4.45 -12.83 -0.92
N ASN A 80 4.57 -14.15 -1.09
CA ASN A 80 5.13 -15.06 -0.10
C ASN A 80 6.32 -15.89 -0.62
N LEU A 81 6.82 -15.66 -1.83
CA LEU A 81 7.92 -16.45 -2.39
C LEU A 81 9.14 -15.58 -2.72
N GLY A 82 10.32 -16.02 -2.27
CA GLY A 82 11.60 -15.43 -2.67
C GLY A 82 11.72 -13.95 -2.30
N ASP A 83 12.08 -13.10 -3.28
CA ASP A 83 12.16 -11.65 -3.08
C ASP A 83 10.76 -11.01 -3.05
N ARG A 84 10.09 -11.15 -1.89
CA ARG A 84 8.71 -10.69 -1.67
C ARG A 84 8.54 -9.18 -1.92
N VAL A 85 9.53 -8.37 -1.55
CA VAL A 85 9.50 -6.92 -1.81
C VAL A 85 9.68 -6.66 -3.30
N GLY A 86 10.67 -7.29 -3.95
CA GLY A 86 10.92 -7.15 -5.38
C GLY A 86 9.72 -7.53 -6.24
N TRP A 87 8.92 -8.54 -5.85
CA TRP A 87 7.68 -8.88 -6.54
C TRP A 87 6.61 -7.79 -6.44
N ILE A 88 6.44 -7.20 -5.26
CA ILE A 88 5.49 -6.09 -5.04
C ILE A 88 5.92 -4.86 -5.84
N GLU A 89 7.21 -4.51 -5.82
CA GLU A 89 7.77 -3.41 -6.60
C GLU A 89 7.58 -3.64 -8.11
N THR A 90 7.85 -4.85 -8.58
CA THR A 90 7.65 -5.24 -9.98
C THR A 90 6.19 -5.10 -10.40
N ALA A 91 5.23 -5.46 -9.54
CA ALA A 91 3.81 -5.28 -9.80
C ALA A 91 3.44 -3.80 -9.96
N CYS A 92 3.91 -2.94 -9.04
CA CYS A 92 3.72 -1.49 -9.13
C CYS A 92 4.31 -0.89 -10.41
N ASN A 93 5.51 -1.31 -10.79
CA ASN A 93 6.17 -0.86 -12.02
C ASN A 93 5.39 -1.30 -13.28
N LYS A 94 4.93 -2.56 -13.31
CA LYS A 94 4.10 -3.10 -14.41
C LYS A 94 2.74 -2.43 -14.54
N MET A 95 2.14 -1.98 -13.44
CA MET A 95 0.91 -1.16 -13.48
C MET A 95 1.21 0.22 -14.07
N SER A 96 2.29 0.86 -13.62
CA SER A 96 2.73 2.18 -14.10
C SER A 96 3.00 2.18 -15.62
N GLN A 97 3.66 1.14 -16.13
CA GLN A 97 3.92 0.96 -17.57
C GLN A 97 2.64 0.86 -18.42
N ARG A 98 1.52 0.42 -17.84
CA ARG A 98 0.21 0.33 -18.50
C ARG A 98 -0.63 1.60 -18.37
N GLY A 99 -0.05 2.68 -17.85
CA GLY A 99 -0.74 3.96 -17.65
C GLY A 99 -1.60 4.01 -16.38
N ILE A 100 -1.50 3.01 -15.49
CA ILE A 100 -2.15 3.04 -14.17
C ILE A 100 -1.21 3.79 -13.22
N ARG A 101 -1.62 4.96 -12.74
CA ARG A 101 -0.75 5.77 -11.87
C ARG A 101 -0.91 5.38 -10.41
N VAL A 102 0.15 4.88 -9.80
CA VAL A 102 0.22 4.66 -8.34
C VAL A 102 0.37 6.01 -7.65
N LYS A 103 -0.57 6.36 -6.76
CA LYS A 103 -0.59 7.64 -6.03
C LYS A 103 0.06 7.54 -4.67
N ARG A 104 -0.23 6.48 -3.94
CA ARG A 104 0.34 6.19 -2.61
C ARG A 104 0.25 4.70 -2.31
N THR A 105 1.09 4.24 -1.40
CA THR A 105 1.11 2.86 -0.89
C THR A 105 0.85 2.85 0.61
N SER A 106 0.33 1.74 1.12
CA SER A 106 0.39 1.44 2.55
C SER A 106 1.82 1.07 2.96
N GLY A 107 2.02 0.85 4.26
CA GLY A 107 3.15 0.03 4.73
C GLY A 107 3.01 -1.43 4.27
N LEU A 108 4.10 -2.17 4.35
CA LEU A 108 4.13 -3.62 4.13
C LEU A 108 4.07 -4.35 5.47
N TRP A 109 3.28 -5.42 5.52
CA TRP A 109 3.00 -6.18 6.73
C TRP A 109 3.17 -7.67 6.46
N GLU A 110 3.90 -8.35 7.33
CA GLU A 110 4.02 -9.80 7.28
C GLU A 110 2.83 -10.45 7.98
N THR A 111 2.22 -11.45 7.34
CA THR A 111 1.05 -12.16 7.87
C THR A 111 1.14 -13.65 7.59
N GLU A 112 0.64 -14.46 8.52
CA GLU A 112 0.48 -15.90 8.33
C GLU A 112 -0.45 -16.21 7.12
N PRO A 113 -0.20 -17.30 6.39
CA PRO A 113 -1.09 -17.75 5.32
C PRO A 113 -2.46 -18.18 5.86
N MET A 114 -3.54 -17.90 5.13
CA MET A 114 -4.90 -18.13 5.61
C MET A 114 -5.44 -19.55 5.33
N TYR A 115 -5.09 -20.15 4.19
CA TYR A 115 -5.75 -21.37 3.69
C TYR A 115 -4.84 -22.60 3.64
N VAL A 116 -3.58 -22.40 3.27
CA VAL A 116 -2.55 -23.45 3.26
C VAL A 116 -1.49 -23.01 4.24
N LEU A 117 -1.35 -23.71 5.37
CA LEU A 117 -0.50 -23.25 6.47
C LEU A 117 0.97 -23.61 6.30
N ASP A 118 1.28 -24.64 5.51
CA ASP A 118 2.64 -25.11 5.27
C ASP A 118 3.28 -24.34 4.10
N GLN A 119 3.46 -23.03 4.27
CA GLN A 119 4.15 -22.16 3.33
C GLN A 119 4.72 -20.93 4.05
N GLU A 120 5.58 -20.18 3.36
CA GLU A 120 6.11 -18.93 3.89
C GLU A 120 5.03 -17.88 4.13
N ASN A 121 5.31 -16.99 5.10
CA ASN A 121 4.46 -15.85 5.41
C ASN A 121 4.36 -14.87 4.24
N PHE A 122 3.16 -14.32 4.07
CA PHE A 122 2.90 -13.29 3.07
C PHE A 122 3.41 -11.94 3.54
N LEU A 123 4.07 -11.21 2.65
CA LEU A 123 4.23 -9.77 2.77
C LEU A 123 3.09 -9.10 2.01
N ASN A 124 2.27 -8.33 2.71
CA ASN A 124 1.05 -7.71 2.20
C ASN A 124 1.08 -6.18 2.26
N GLY A 125 0.40 -5.54 1.33
CA GLY A 125 0.18 -4.11 1.30
C GLY A 125 -0.96 -3.74 0.35
N ALA A 126 -1.17 -2.44 0.15
CA ALA A 126 -2.12 -1.94 -0.81
C ALA A 126 -1.59 -0.66 -1.47
N CYS A 127 -2.10 -0.34 -2.66
CA CYS A 127 -1.82 0.92 -3.33
C CYS A 127 -3.10 1.61 -3.81
N GLU A 128 -3.14 2.93 -3.66
CA GLU A 128 -4.13 3.78 -4.35
C GLU A 128 -3.63 4.04 -5.76
N VAL A 129 -4.49 3.81 -6.74
CA VAL A 129 -4.21 4.08 -8.14
C VAL A 129 -5.26 4.99 -8.77
N SER A 130 -4.85 5.73 -9.79
CA SER A 130 -5.75 6.48 -10.66
C SER A 130 -5.59 6.09 -12.11
N LEU A 131 -6.71 5.96 -12.81
CA LEU A 131 -6.79 5.76 -14.26
C LEU A 131 -7.41 7.00 -14.90
N PHE A 132 -6.82 7.48 -15.98
CA PHE A 132 -7.45 8.49 -16.84
C PHE A 132 -8.28 7.77 -17.89
N SER A 133 -9.49 8.24 -18.19
CA SER A 133 -10.12 7.76 -19.43
C SER A 133 -9.36 8.40 -20.58
N GLN A 134 -8.94 7.56 -21.53
CA GLN A 134 -8.46 8.02 -22.83
C GLN A 134 -9.64 8.57 -23.64
#